data_AF-A0A923AM48-F1
#
_entry.id   AF-A0A923AM48-F1
#
_cell.length_a   1.000
_cell.length_b   1.000
_cell.length_c   1.000
_cell.angle_alpha   90.00
_cell.angle_beta   90.00
_cell.angle_gamma   90.00
#
_symmetry.space_group_name_H-M   'P 1'
#
loop_
_entity.id
_entity.type
_entity.pdbx_description
1 polymer ?
#
loop_
_entity_poly.entity_id
_entity_poly.type
_entity_poly.pdbx_seq_one_letter_code
_entity_poly.pdbx_strand_id
1 'polypeptide(L)'
;MAKTKTTALALILALAAAPLMAQTTEAPATEEAAPADAATAEGLSMGAELGTGDQVGDTYTAATFEAWEQRCVRTEGGIDPCQLYMLLKDKDGNSVAEFTIFGLPKGTEGPAVAGATFIAPLETLLTAGMTLQIDAAKPKAYPFTFCTQIGCVARLGFTDEDVAQMKKGATATIVIVPFVAPDEQVVLQASLKGFTAGIAAVDAANDAADAAAVAAGGAANE
;
A
#
# COMPACT_ATOMS: atom_id res chain seq x y z
N MET A 1 7.19 13.60 57.08
CA MET A 1 7.30 12.91 58.38
C MET A 1 6.03 12.09 58.59
N ALA A 2 6.11 10.76 58.56
CA ALA A 2 5.26 9.82 59.29
C ALA A 2 5.85 8.40 59.07
N LYS A 3 6.12 7.69 60.17
CA LYS A 3 6.89 6.45 60.27
C LYS A 3 5.98 5.21 60.35
N THR A 4 6.60 4.04 60.14
CA THR A 4 6.36 2.73 60.80
C THR A 4 5.13 1.89 60.33
N LYS A 5 5.13 0.54 60.23
CA LYS A 5 5.97 -0.55 60.77
C LYS A 5 6.03 -1.77 59.84
N THR A 6 7.14 -2.50 59.95
CA THR A 6 7.43 -3.87 59.51
C THR A 6 6.75 -4.92 60.40
N THR A 7 6.26 -6.03 59.85
CA THR A 7 6.19 -7.34 60.55
C THR A 7 6.14 -8.51 59.54
N ALA A 8 6.65 -9.66 59.96
CA ALA A 8 7.21 -10.73 59.14
C ALA A 8 6.38 -12.03 59.11
N LEU A 9 6.69 -12.86 58.10
CA LEU A 9 6.86 -14.33 58.11
C LEU A 9 5.71 -15.27 58.55
N ALA A 10 5.28 -16.18 57.65
CA ALA A 10 4.96 -17.57 57.99
C ALA A 10 5.02 -18.50 56.76
N LEU A 11 5.62 -19.66 56.98
CA LEU A 11 6.01 -20.74 56.08
C LEU A 11 5.02 -21.91 56.27
N ILE A 12 4.49 -22.55 55.22
CA ILE A 12 3.89 -23.90 55.31
C ILE A 12 4.33 -24.75 54.11
N LEU A 13 4.82 -25.95 54.45
CA LEU A 13 5.48 -26.98 53.67
C LEU A 13 4.60 -28.25 53.68
N ALA A 14 4.85 -29.18 52.73
CA ALA A 14 4.55 -30.64 52.70
C ALA A 14 3.48 -31.09 51.65
N LEU A 15 3.87 -31.82 50.58
CA LEU A 15 4.08 -33.30 50.41
C LEU A 15 2.75 -34.06 50.20
N ALA A 16 2.53 -35.07 49.35
CA ALA A 16 3.29 -36.00 48.48
C ALA A 16 2.28 -36.55 47.43
N ALA A 17 2.57 -37.28 46.35
CA ALA A 17 3.39 -38.48 46.21
C ALA A 17 3.60 -38.86 44.72
N ALA A 18 4.76 -39.43 44.42
CA ALA A 18 5.02 -40.27 43.23
C ALA A 18 4.86 -41.76 43.64
N PRO A 19 4.83 -42.75 42.72
CA PRO A 19 6.10 -43.29 42.20
C PRO A 19 6.12 -43.95 40.79
N LEU A 20 7.35 -44.06 40.26
CA LEU A 20 8.01 -45.12 39.47
C LEU A 20 7.39 -45.74 38.20
N MET A 21 8.12 -45.59 37.09
CA MET A 21 8.70 -46.61 36.17
C MET A 21 9.74 -45.84 35.31
N ALA A 22 10.87 -46.31 34.80
CA ALA A 22 11.82 -47.40 35.00
C ALA A 22 13.07 -47.02 34.16
N GLN A 23 14.23 -47.59 34.48
CA GLN A 23 15.58 -47.21 34.00
C GLN A 23 15.83 -47.44 32.50
N THR A 24 16.66 -46.59 31.88
CA THR A 24 17.89 -47.02 31.16
C THR A 24 18.87 -45.86 31.02
N THR A 25 20.11 -46.12 31.41
CA THR A 25 21.31 -45.29 31.24
C THR A 25 22.07 -45.80 30.01
N GLU A 26 22.36 -44.96 29.01
CA GLU A 26 23.64 -44.96 28.27
C GLU A 26 23.85 -43.70 27.39
N ALA A 27 25.05 -43.12 27.54
CA ALA A 27 25.89 -42.33 26.63
C ALA A 27 25.43 -40.97 26.02
N PRO A 28 26.31 -39.94 26.04
CA PRO A 28 26.13 -38.67 25.35
C PRO A 28 26.66 -38.71 23.90
N ALA A 29 26.27 -37.69 23.14
CA ALA A 29 26.71 -37.31 21.79
C ALA A 29 25.86 -37.82 20.62
N THR A 30 24.93 -36.96 20.20
CA THR A 30 24.77 -36.67 18.77
C THR A 30 24.74 -35.15 18.64
N GLU A 31 25.84 -34.64 18.10
CA GLU A 31 26.03 -33.27 17.67
C GLU A 31 25.06 -33.02 16.51
N GLU A 32 23.90 -32.42 16.81
CA GLU A 32 23.03 -31.88 15.78
C GLU A 32 23.67 -30.56 15.35
N ALA A 33 24.39 -30.63 14.24
CA ALA A 33 25.07 -29.51 13.62
C ALA A 33 24.06 -28.39 13.36
N ALA A 34 24.07 -27.38 14.23
CA ALA A 34 23.52 -26.06 13.92
C ALA A 34 24.17 -25.58 12.61
N PRO A 35 23.43 -24.89 11.73
CA PRO A 35 24.01 -24.35 10.51
C PRO A 35 25.18 -23.46 10.90
N ALA A 36 26.34 -23.77 10.33
CA ALA A 36 27.59 -23.12 10.63
C ALA A 36 27.45 -21.60 10.53
N ASP A 37 27.98 -20.93 11.56
CA ASP A 37 28.25 -19.49 11.60
C ASP A 37 28.67 -18.98 10.22
N ALA A 38 27.86 -18.08 9.66
CA ALA A 38 28.33 -17.20 8.61
C ALA A 38 29.47 -16.36 9.22
N ALA A 39 30.68 -16.55 8.71
CA ALA A 39 31.88 -15.87 9.18
C ALA A 39 31.66 -14.35 9.24
N THR A 40 31.87 -13.77 10.42
CA THR A 40 31.86 -12.34 10.65
C THR A 40 33.27 -11.77 10.46
N ALA A 41 33.41 -10.80 9.56
CA ALA A 41 34.31 -9.69 9.84
C ALA A 41 33.47 -8.64 10.58
N GLU A 42 33.86 -8.31 11.82
CA GLU A 42 33.35 -7.14 12.57
C GLU A 42 31.84 -7.14 12.92
N GLY A 43 31.19 -8.30 13.10
CA GLY A 43 29.80 -8.35 13.60
C GLY A 43 28.75 -7.72 12.68
N LEU A 44 29.09 -7.45 11.42
CA LEU A 44 28.19 -6.96 10.41
C LEU A 44 27.63 -8.14 9.61
N SER A 45 26.30 -8.23 9.51
CA SER A 45 25.64 -9.17 8.61
C SER A 45 25.95 -8.78 7.17
N MET A 46 26.55 -9.68 6.40
CA MET A 46 26.82 -9.47 4.97
C MET A 46 25.58 -9.72 4.09
N GLY A 47 24.43 -9.99 4.72
CA GLY A 47 23.22 -10.41 4.02
C GLY A 47 23.34 -11.80 3.41
N ALA A 48 22.21 -12.44 3.18
CA ALA A 48 22.10 -13.56 2.25
C ALA A 48 21.41 -13.03 1.00
N GLU A 49 21.88 -13.41 -0.18
CA GLU A 49 21.18 -13.07 -1.41
C GLU A 49 19.86 -13.85 -1.46
N LEU A 50 18.76 -13.14 -1.22
CA LEU A 50 17.43 -13.62 -1.57
C LEU A 50 17.30 -13.53 -3.10
N GLY A 51 16.78 -14.58 -3.74
CA GLY A 51 16.74 -14.70 -5.21
C GLY A 51 16.23 -13.43 -5.89
N THR A 52 16.94 -13.00 -6.94
CA THR A 52 16.79 -11.71 -7.62
C THR A 52 15.66 -11.68 -8.66
N GLY A 53 14.62 -12.51 -8.49
CA GLY A 53 13.48 -12.56 -9.40
C GLY A 53 12.28 -11.86 -8.80
N ASP A 54 11.67 -10.93 -9.55
CA ASP A 54 10.37 -10.37 -9.21
C ASP A 54 9.39 -11.51 -8.90
N GLN A 55 8.82 -11.52 -7.70
CA GLN A 55 7.88 -12.53 -7.24
C GLN A 55 6.45 -12.13 -7.60
N VAL A 56 5.55 -13.10 -7.70
CA VAL A 56 4.11 -12.82 -7.85
C VAL A 56 3.66 -11.93 -6.69
N GLY A 57 2.96 -10.85 -7.01
CA GLY A 57 2.54 -9.83 -6.06
C GLY A 57 3.48 -8.63 -5.95
N ASP A 58 4.70 -8.70 -6.49
CA ASP A 58 5.62 -7.56 -6.47
C ASP A 58 5.13 -6.45 -7.41
N THR A 59 5.24 -5.22 -6.94
CA THR A 59 4.96 -4.02 -7.74
C THR A 59 6.23 -3.56 -8.46
N TYR A 60 6.13 -3.21 -9.73
CA TYR A 60 7.23 -2.63 -10.50
C TYR A 60 6.76 -1.49 -11.41
N THR A 61 7.66 -0.57 -11.75
CA THR A 61 7.37 0.50 -12.73
C THR A 61 7.68 0.00 -14.14
N ALA A 62 6.64 -0.19 -14.94
CA ALA A 62 6.76 -0.69 -16.31
C ALA A 62 7.13 0.43 -17.31
N ALA A 63 6.66 1.65 -17.07
CA ALA A 63 6.95 2.81 -17.90
C ALA A 63 6.77 4.12 -17.12
N THR A 64 7.36 5.20 -17.63
CA THR A 64 7.22 6.56 -17.08
C THR A 64 6.75 7.51 -18.18
N PHE A 65 5.82 8.39 -17.83
CA PHE A 65 5.20 9.39 -18.69
C PHE A 65 5.27 10.76 -18.01
N GLU A 66 6.38 11.47 -18.21
CA GLU A 66 6.63 12.74 -17.54
C GLU A 66 6.60 12.59 -16.00
N ALA A 67 5.53 13.08 -15.35
CA ALA A 67 5.33 13.00 -13.90
C ALA A 67 4.60 11.72 -13.44
N TRP A 68 4.15 10.88 -14.38
CA TRP A 68 3.36 9.68 -14.09
C TRP A 68 4.18 8.41 -14.27
N GLU A 69 3.91 7.41 -13.45
CA GLU A 69 4.49 6.07 -13.55
C GLU A 69 3.39 5.07 -13.84
N GLN A 70 3.55 4.21 -14.85
CA GLN A 70 2.75 3.00 -14.97
C GLN A 70 3.35 1.95 -14.03
N ARG A 71 2.64 1.68 -12.94
CA ARG A 71 3.03 0.65 -11.96
C ARG A 71 2.15 -0.57 -12.13
N CYS A 72 2.77 -1.74 -12.27
CA CYS A 72 2.09 -3.00 -12.47
C CYS A 72 2.40 -3.97 -11.33
N VAL A 73 1.56 -4.98 -11.17
CA VAL A 73 1.73 -6.04 -10.15
C VAL A 73 1.97 -7.36 -10.86
N ARG A 74 3.05 -8.05 -10.49
CA ARG A 74 3.40 -9.36 -11.05
C ARG A 74 2.32 -10.39 -10.79
N THR A 75 1.94 -11.11 -11.83
CA THR A 75 0.97 -12.20 -11.81
C THR A 75 1.59 -13.52 -12.26
N GLU A 76 0.99 -14.65 -11.87
CA GLU A 76 1.44 -15.97 -12.32
C GLU A 76 1.37 -16.13 -13.86
N GLY A 77 0.40 -15.47 -14.50
CA GLY A 77 0.18 -15.53 -15.95
C GLY A 77 1.11 -14.62 -16.77
N GLY A 78 1.90 -13.76 -16.12
CA GLY A 78 2.78 -12.79 -16.78
C GLY A 78 2.03 -11.67 -17.54
N ILE A 79 0.72 -11.54 -17.31
CA ILE A 79 -0.13 -10.47 -17.86
C ILE A 79 -0.54 -9.60 -16.68
N ASP A 80 0.31 -8.62 -16.42
CA ASP A 80 0.31 -7.88 -15.17
C ASP A 80 -0.66 -6.69 -15.24
N PRO A 81 -1.65 -6.58 -14.34
CA PRO A 81 -2.51 -5.41 -14.25
C PRO A 81 -1.71 -4.22 -13.73
N CYS A 82 -2.07 -3.03 -14.20
CA CYS A 82 -1.38 -1.79 -13.95
C CYS A 82 -2.30 -0.69 -13.42
N GLN A 83 -1.69 0.30 -12.78
CA GLN A 83 -2.29 1.57 -12.42
C GLN A 83 -1.34 2.70 -12.79
N LEU A 84 -1.90 3.88 -13.09
CA LEU A 84 -1.13 5.08 -13.32
C LEU A 84 -0.93 5.78 -11.98
N TYR A 85 0.32 6.03 -11.61
CA TYR A 85 0.73 6.50 -10.29
C TYR A 85 1.39 7.88 -10.37
N MET A 86 1.14 8.70 -9.34
CA MET A 86 1.92 9.89 -9.04
C MET A 86 2.12 10.04 -7.52
N LEU A 87 3.36 10.38 -7.14
CA LEU A 87 3.68 10.88 -5.80
C LEU A 87 3.53 12.40 -5.78
N LEU A 88 2.56 12.89 -5.02
CA LEU A 88 2.24 14.30 -4.91
C LEU A 88 3.14 14.98 -3.89
N LYS A 89 3.64 16.15 -4.27
CA LYS A 89 4.53 16.97 -3.46
C LYS A 89 3.90 18.31 -3.11
N ASP A 90 4.25 18.85 -1.96
CA ASP A 90 3.92 20.23 -1.61
C ASP A 90 4.84 21.23 -2.33
N LYS A 91 4.61 22.52 -2.07
CA LYS A 91 5.41 23.62 -2.62
C LYS A 91 6.89 23.60 -2.22
N ASP A 92 7.23 22.89 -1.15
CA ASP A 92 8.60 22.78 -0.63
C ASP A 92 9.29 21.49 -1.12
N GLY A 93 8.58 20.66 -1.91
CA GLY A 93 9.09 19.42 -2.51
C GLY A 93 8.93 18.18 -1.64
N ASN A 94 8.28 18.30 -0.47
CA ASN A 94 8.04 17.18 0.43
C ASN A 94 6.99 16.24 -0.17
N SER A 95 7.19 14.95 -0.03
CA SER A 95 6.19 13.96 -0.44
C SER A 95 5.03 13.97 0.54
N VAL A 96 3.80 14.19 0.05
CA VAL A 96 2.61 14.36 0.90
C VAL A 96 1.58 13.27 0.66
N ALA A 97 1.24 12.97 -0.59
CA ALA A 97 0.13 12.08 -0.89
C ALA A 97 0.42 11.23 -2.12
N GLU A 98 -0.29 10.12 -2.24
CA GLU A 98 -0.21 9.24 -3.41
C GLU A 98 -1.53 9.30 -4.19
N PHE A 99 -1.42 9.37 -5.51
CA PHE A 99 -2.59 9.36 -6.41
C PHE A 99 -2.41 8.25 -7.44
N THR A 100 -3.36 7.32 -7.47
CA THR A 100 -3.42 6.25 -8.47
C THR A 100 -4.73 6.30 -9.25
N ILE A 101 -4.67 6.03 -10.55
CA ILE A 101 -5.82 6.02 -11.44
C ILE A 101 -5.72 4.89 -12.46
N PHE A 102 -6.86 4.29 -12.80
CA PHE A 102 -6.98 3.19 -13.77
C PHE A 102 -8.32 3.29 -14.50
N GLY A 103 -8.38 2.86 -15.76
CA GLY A 103 -9.64 2.65 -16.47
C GLY A 103 -10.45 1.52 -15.84
N LEU A 104 -11.77 1.70 -15.78
CA LEU A 104 -12.67 0.62 -15.36
C LEU A 104 -12.89 -0.35 -16.52
N PRO A 105 -13.11 -1.65 -16.24
CA PRO A 105 -13.41 -2.62 -17.29
C PRO A 105 -14.61 -2.19 -18.13
N LYS A 106 -14.56 -2.48 -19.43
CA LYS A 106 -15.65 -2.13 -20.35
C LYS A 106 -16.96 -2.80 -19.92
N GLY A 107 -18.04 -2.02 -19.92
CA GLY A 107 -19.36 -2.49 -19.48
C GLY A 107 -19.58 -2.44 -17.96
N THR A 108 -18.64 -1.89 -17.18
CA THR A 108 -18.88 -1.55 -15.77
C THR A 108 -20.12 -0.66 -15.66
N GLU A 109 -21.05 -1.02 -14.78
CA GLU A 109 -22.26 -0.24 -14.56
C GLU A 109 -21.97 1.09 -13.85
N GLY A 110 -22.72 2.13 -14.23
CA GLY A 110 -22.64 3.45 -13.61
C GLY A 110 -21.97 4.50 -14.47
N PRO A 111 -21.88 5.74 -13.96
CA PRO A 111 -21.40 6.89 -14.74
C PRO A 111 -19.88 6.99 -14.83
N ALA A 112 -19.13 6.18 -14.09
CA ALA A 112 -17.68 6.24 -14.04
C ALA A 112 -17.05 5.32 -15.09
N VAL A 113 -16.01 5.81 -15.76
CA VAL A 113 -15.19 5.06 -16.73
C VAL A 113 -13.76 4.88 -16.24
N ALA A 114 -13.35 5.60 -15.19
CA ALA A 114 -12.09 5.41 -14.50
C ALA A 114 -12.29 5.50 -12.99
N GLY A 115 -11.51 4.69 -12.27
CA GLY A 115 -11.43 4.68 -10.81
C GLY A 115 -10.08 5.24 -10.37
N ALA A 116 -10.05 5.86 -9.20
CA ALA A 116 -8.80 6.32 -8.59
C ALA A 116 -8.79 6.17 -7.07
N THR A 117 -7.58 6.05 -6.54
CA THR A 117 -7.31 6.06 -5.11
C THR A 117 -6.40 7.23 -4.79
N PHE A 118 -6.82 8.05 -3.83
CA PHE A 118 -5.97 9.08 -3.25
C PHE A 118 -5.69 8.73 -1.79
N ILE A 119 -4.42 8.73 -1.42
CA ILE A 119 -3.96 8.42 -0.06
C ILE A 119 -3.33 9.68 0.52
N ALA A 120 -4.04 10.31 1.46
CA ALA A 120 -3.56 11.44 2.23
C ALA A 120 -2.78 10.98 3.47
N PRO A 121 -1.92 11.84 4.06
CA PRO A 121 -1.32 11.57 5.36
C PRO A 121 -2.35 11.27 6.45
N LEU A 122 -1.88 10.60 7.51
CA LEU A 122 -2.59 10.59 8.78
C LEU A 122 -2.77 12.02 9.30
N GLU A 123 -3.72 12.18 10.22
CA GLU A 123 -4.14 13.51 10.72
C GLU A 123 -4.76 14.40 9.63
N THR A 124 -5.34 13.82 8.57
CA THR A 124 -6.21 14.54 7.63
C THR A 124 -7.64 14.65 8.18
N LEU A 125 -8.26 15.82 8.08
CA LEU A 125 -9.62 16.10 8.53
C LEU A 125 -10.66 15.44 7.59
N LEU A 126 -11.17 14.28 8.01
CA LEU A 126 -12.04 13.46 7.15
C LEU A 126 -13.35 14.14 6.75
N THR A 127 -13.93 14.94 7.64
CA THR A 127 -15.21 15.63 7.41
C THR A 127 -15.12 16.74 6.37
N ALA A 128 -13.92 17.28 6.12
CA ALA A 128 -13.70 18.25 5.04
C ALA A 128 -13.62 17.57 3.66
N GLY A 129 -13.26 16.29 3.62
CA GLY A 129 -12.98 15.55 2.39
C GLY A 129 -11.73 16.06 1.67
N MET A 130 -11.49 15.51 0.49
CA MET A 130 -10.53 16.03 -0.47
C MET A 130 -11.28 16.83 -1.54
N THR A 131 -10.72 17.94 -2.00
CA THR A 131 -11.20 18.58 -3.25
C THR A 131 -10.22 18.38 -4.39
N LEU A 132 -10.74 18.23 -5.59
CA LEU A 132 -9.99 18.09 -6.83
C LEU A 132 -10.56 19.06 -7.87
N GLN A 133 -9.67 19.82 -8.50
CA GLN A 133 -10.00 20.77 -9.56
C GLN A 133 -9.04 20.58 -10.74
N ILE A 134 -9.59 20.38 -11.94
CA ILE A 134 -8.79 20.29 -13.17
C ILE A 134 -8.74 21.69 -13.80
N ASP A 135 -7.56 22.28 -13.89
CA ASP A 135 -7.34 23.65 -14.33
C ASP A 135 -8.35 24.64 -13.70
N ALA A 136 -9.17 25.30 -14.53
CA ALA A 136 -10.20 26.25 -14.10
C ALA A 136 -11.61 25.63 -14.04
N ALA A 137 -11.74 24.31 -14.16
CA ALA A 137 -13.02 23.62 -14.02
C ALA A 137 -13.60 23.79 -12.60
N LYS A 138 -14.88 23.43 -12.43
CA LYS A 138 -15.52 23.47 -11.11
C LYS A 138 -14.88 22.41 -10.20
N PRO A 139 -14.45 22.76 -8.98
CA PRO A 139 -13.91 21.78 -8.04
C PRO A 139 -14.97 20.76 -7.63
N LYS A 140 -14.54 19.51 -7.47
CA LYS A 140 -15.36 18.41 -6.95
C LYS A 140 -14.80 17.95 -5.60
N ALA A 141 -15.69 17.64 -4.67
CA ALA A 141 -15.33 17.12 -3.35
C ALA A 141 -15.52 15.59 -3.31
N TYR A 142 -14.56 14.90 -2.70
CA TYR A 142 -14.52 13.46 -2.55
C TYR A 142 -14.33 13.11 -1.07
N PRO A 143 -15.26 12.36 -0.45
CA PRO A 143 -15.12 11.98 0.95
C PRO A 143 -13.99 10.96 1.13
N PHE A 144 -13.30 11.05 2.26
CA PHE A 144 -12.47 9.95 2.73
C PHE A 144 -13.36 8.79 3.19
N THR A 145 -12.98 7.58 2.81
CA THR A 145 -13.77 6.36 3.04
C THR A 145 -13.30 5.57 4.25
N PHE A 146 -12.00 5.54 4.51
CA PHE A 146 -11.38 4.90 5.66
C PHE A 146 -9.93 5.40 5.82
N CYS A 147 -9.31 5.09 6.96
CA CYS A 147 -7.86 5.26 7.13
C CYS A 147 -7.24 3.94 7.56
N THR A 148 -5.97 3.76 7.20
CA THR A 148 -5.12 2.64 7.60
C THR A 148 -3.78 3.19 8.07
N GLN A 149 -2.82 2.33 8.40
CA GLN A 149 -1.47 2.78 8.77
C GLN A 149 -0.73 3.53 7.64
N ILE A 150 -1.11 3.30 6.37
CA ILE A 150 -0.48 4.00 5.23
C ILE A 150 -1.07 5.39 4.98
N GLY A 151 -2.24 5.71 5.54
CA GLY A 151 -2.91 6.99 5.32
C GLY A 151 -4.42 6.89 5.21
N CYS A 152 -5.04 8.02 4.90
CA CYS A 152 -6.48 8.18 4.74
C CYS A 152 -6.88 8.14 3.27
N VAL A 153 -7.82 7.26 2.93
CA VAL A 153 -8.11 6.85 1.57
C VAL A 153 -9.41 7.47 1.06
N ALA A 154 -9.32 8.23 -0.02
CA ALA A 154 -10.46 8.62 -0.83
C ALA A 154 -10.52 7.74 -2.09
N ARG A 155 -11.72 7.26 -2.42
CA ARG A 155 -12.01 6.51 -3.65
C ARG A 155 -12.79 7.40 -4.59
N LEU A 156 -12.27 7.60 -5.79
CA LEU A 156 -12.82 8.52 -6.78
C LEU A 156 -13.36 7.73 -7.97
N GLY A 157 -14.47 8.22 -8.52
CA GLY A 157 -14.96 7.83 -9.85
C GLY A 157 -14.89 9.04 -10.77
N PHE A 158 -14.48 8.80 -12.02
CA PHE A 158 -14.38 9.81 -13.06
C PHE A 158 -15.27 9.43 -14.24
N THR A 159 -16.06 10.39 -14.72
CA THR A 159 -16.85 10.22 -15.96
C THR A 159 -15.96 10.35 -17.19
N ASP A 160 -16.50 10.02 -18.37
CA ASP A 160 -15.83 10.29 -19.65
C ASP A 160 -15.41 11.76 -19.80
N GLU A 161 -16.26 12.68 -19.34
CA GLU A 161 -15.98 14.12 -19.39
C GLU A 161 -14.80 14.48 -18.49
N ASP A 162 -14.73 13.91 -17.29
CA ASP A 162 -13.62 14.14 -16.36
C ASP A 162 -12.30 13.62 -16.92
N VAL A 163 -12.31 12.41 -17.47
CA VAL A 163 -11.11 11.83 -18.11
C VAL A 163 -10.70 12.65 -19.33
N ALA A 164 -11.67 13.13 -20.14
CA ALA A 164 -11.38 14.00 -21.27
C ALA A 164 -10.81 15.36 -20.83
N GLN A 165 -11.27 15.91 -19.70
CA GLN A 165 -10.69 17.12 -19.11
C GLN A 165 -9.25 16.85 -18.64
N MET A 166 -8.99 15.75 -17.93
CA MET A 166 -7.63 15.40 -17.51
C MET A 166 -6.68 15.19 -18.70
N LYS A 167 -7.15 14.58 -19.80
CA LYS A 167 -6.35 14.39 -21.03
C LYS A 167 -5.98 15.71 -21.74
N LYS A 168 -6.80 16.75 -21.60
CA LYS A 168 -6.60 18.06 -22.23
C LYS A 168 -5.94 19.08 -21.30
N GLY A 169 -6.06 18.85 -19.98
CA GLY A 169 -5.66 19.81 -18.96
C GLY A 169 -4.16 19.84 -18.71
N ALA A 170 -3.73 20.84 -17.94
CA ALA A 170 -2.32 21.03 -17.59
C ALA A 170 -2.02 20.63 -16.14
N THR A 171 -2.92 21.01 -15.22
CA THR A 171 -2.72 20.80 -13.79
C THR A 171 -4.02 20.39 -13.12
N ALA A 172 -3.95 19.40 -12.24
CA ALA A 172 -4.99 19.13 -11.26
C ALA A 172 -4.55 19.68 -9.89
N THR A 173 -5.40 20.51 -9.29
CA THR A 173 -5.20 21.05 -7.94
C THR A 173 -5.99 20.19 -6.96
N ILE A 174 -5.29 19.65 -5.97
CA ILE A 174 -5.86 18.84 -4.90
C ILE A 174 -5.71 19.61 -3.60
N VAL A 175 -6.77 19.65 -2.79
CA VAL A 175 -6.72 20.28 -1.46
C VAL A 175 -7.19 19.30 -0.41
N ILE A 176 -6.42 19.24 0.68
CA ILE A 176 -6.77 18.54 1.92
C ILE A 176 -6.63 19.49 3.10
N VAL A 177 -7.31 19.18 4.21
CA VAL A 177 -7.31 19.98 5.43
C VAL A 177 -6.68 19.14 6.56
N PRO A 178 -5.65 19.64 7.27
CA PRO A 178 -5.13 18.96 8.46
C PRO A 178 -6.14 18.96 9.61
N PHE A 179 -6.27 17.84 10.32
CA PHE A 179 -7.10 17.71 11.52
C PHE A 179 -6.63 18.63 12.65
N VAL A 180 -5.31 18.75 12.82
CA VAL A 180 -4.69 19.59 13.87
C VAL A 180 -4.78 21.09 13.59
N ALA A 181 -5.06 21.47 12.34
CA ALA A 181 -5.16 22.86 11.88
C ALA A 181 -6.34 23.00 10.89
N PRO A 182 -7.60 22.94 11.36
CA PRO A 182 -8.78 22.87 10.49
C PRO A 182 -9.05 24.15 9.69
N ASP A 183 -8.39 25.26 10.04
CA ASP A 183 -8.46 26.53 9.33
C ASP A 183 -7.38 26.66 8.23
N GLU A 184 -6.49 25.66 8.10
CA GLU A 184 -5.42 25.63 7.11
C GLU A 184 -5.73 24.65 5.96
N GLN A 185 -5.09 24.88 4.81
CA GLN A 185 -5.23 24.04 3.63
C GLN A 185 -3.85 23.64 3.10
N VAL A 186 -3.71 22.36 2.79
CA VAL A 186 -2.56 21.84 2.03
C VAL A 186 -2.98 21.71 0.58
N VAL A 187 -2.33 22.51 -0.28
CA VAL A 187 -2.59 22.53 -1.72
C VAL A 187 -1.50 21.74 -2.44
N LEU A 188 -1.90 20.70 -3.16
CA LEU A 188 -1.03 19.83 -3.95
C LEU A 188 -1.32 20.05 -5.43
N GLN A 189 -0.27 20.27 -6.23
CA GLN A 189 -0.40 20.38 -7.68
C GLN A 189 0.08 19.09 -8.34
N ALA A 190 -0.83 18.45 -9.07
CA ALA A 190 -0.55 17.29 -9.89
C ALA A 190 -0.41 17.72 -11.35
N SER A 191 0.72 17.42 -12.00
CA SER A 191 0.86 17.71 -13.43
C SER A 191 0.05 16.71 -14.27
N LEU A 192 -0.74 17.19 -15.22
CA LEU A 192 -1.47 16.34 -16.16
C LEU A 192 -0.64 16.04 -17.43
N LYS A 193 0.58 16.56 -17.53
CA LYS A 193 1.52 16.18 -18.59
C LYS A 193 1.82 14.68 -18.48
N GLY A 194 1.74 13.97 -19.61
CA GLY A 194 1.93 12.53 -19.66
C GLY A 194 0.68 11.70 -19.31
N PHE A 195 -0.36 12.30 -18.73
CA PHE A 195 -1.58 11.58 -18.32
C PHE A 195 -2.22 10.81 -19.47
N THR A 196 -2.39 11.43 -20.64
CA THR A 196 -3.03 10.81 -21.80
C THR A 196 -2.30 9.56 -22.28
N ALA A 197 -0.97 9.60 -22.34
CA ALA A 197 -0.16 8.46 -22.75
C ALA A 197 -0.17 7.38 -21.65
N GLY A 198 -0.04 7.80 -20.40
CA GLY A 198 -0.01 6.91 -19.25
C GLY A 198 -1.31 6.12 -19.06
N ILE A 199 -2.47 6.80 -19.10
CA ILE A 199 -3.75 6.13 -18.92
C ILE A 199 -4.04 5.17 -20.09
N ALA A 200 -3.65 5.53 -21.32
CA ALA A 200 -3.80 4.64 -22.46
C ALA A 200 -2.93 3.37 -22.34
N ALA A 201 -1.71 3.50 -21.79
CA ALA A 201 -0.84 2.35 -21.55
C ALA A 201 -1.37 1.43 -20.43
N VAL A 202 -1.93 2.02 -19.37
CA VAL A 202 -2.60 1.29 -18.28
C VAL A 202 -3.85 0.58 -18.80
N ASP A 203 -4.71 1.27 -19.55
CA ASP A 203 -5.92 0.69 -20.12
C ASP A 203 -5.60 -0.49 -21.03
N ALA A 204 -4.55 -0.38 -21.87
CA ALA A 204 -4.12 -1.47 -22.74
C ALA A 204 -3.60 -2.69 -21.96
N ALA A 205 -2.85 -2.48 -20.87
CA ALA A 205 -2.38 -3.56 -20.01
C ALA A 205 -3.55 -4.24 -19.27
N ASN A 206 -4.49 -3.44 -18.76
CA ASN A 206 -5.64 -3.95 -18.01
C ASN A 206 -6.65 -4.65 -18.91
N ASP A 207 -6.90 -4.18 -20.14
CA ASP A 207 -7.71 -4.88 -21.13
C ASP A 207 -7.16 -6.31 -21.39
N ALA A 208 -5.83 -6.46 -21.44
CA ALA A 208 -5.19 -7.77 -21.61
C ALA A 208 -5.30 -8.64 -20.35
N ALA A 209 -5.08 -8.06 -19.16
CA ALA A 209 -5.18 -8.76 -17.89
C ALA A 209 -6.61 -9.25 -17.61
N ASP A 210 -7.61 -8.41 -17.87
CA ASP A 210 -9.03 -8.75 -17.70
C ASP A 210 -9.43 -9.88 -18.66
N ALA A 211 -9.02 -9.81 -19.93
CA ALA A 211 -9.27 -10.88 -20.90
C ALA A 211 -8.63 -12.21 -20.47
N ALA A 212 -7.41 -12.18 -19.92
CA ALA A 212 -6.73 -13.35 -19.40
C ALA A 212 -7.45 -13.93 -18.16
N ALA A 213 -7.91 -13.07 -17.25
CA ALA A 213 -8.66 -13.48 -16.07
C ALA A 213 -10.00 -14.15 -16.44
N VAL A 214 -10.71 -13.60 -17.43
CA VAL A 214 -11.96 -14.21 -17.95
C VAL A 214 -11.68 -15.57 -18.59
N ALA A 215 -10.63 -15.71 -19.39
CA ALA A 215 -10.26 -16.98 -20.01
C ALA A 215 -9.89 -18.05 -18.97
N ALA A 216 -9.14 -17.67 -17.94
CA ALA A 216 -8.77 -18.57 -16.84
C ALA A 216 -9.99 -18.99 -15.99
N GLY A 217 -10.89 -18.05 -15.70
CA GLY A 217 -12.13 -18.33 -14.96
C GLY A 217 -13.14 -19.16 -15.75
N GLY A 218 -13.18 -19.02 -17.08
CA GLY A 218 -14.00 -19.85 -17.96
C GLY A 218 -13.50 -21.31 -18.02
N ALA A 219 -12.18 -21.51 -18.11
CA ALA A 219 -11.57 -22.84 -18.17
C ALA A 219 -11.66 -23.62 -16.83
N ALA A 220 -11.84 -22.94 -15.70
CA ALA A 220 -12.03 -23.58 -14.40
C ALA A 220 -13.47 -24.09 -14.15
N ASN A 221 -14.41 -23.76 -15.05
CA ASN A 221 -15.82 -24.12 -14.98
C ASN A 221 -16.25 -25.14 -16.06
N GLU A 222 -15.31 -25.69 -16.83
CA GLU A 222 -15.50 -26.80 -17.78
C GLU A 222 -14.94 -28.13 -17.25
#